data_AF-A0A510IFQ7-F1
#
_entry.id   AF-A0A510IFQ7-F1
#
_cell.length_a   1.000
_cell.length_b   1.000
_cell.length_c   1.000
_cell.angle_alpha   90.00
_cell.angle_beta   90.00
_cell.angle_gamma   90.00
#
_symmetry.space_group_name_H-M   'P 1'
#
loop_
_entity.id
_entity.type
_entity.pdbx_description
1 polymer ?
#
loop_
_entity_poly.entity_id
_entity_poly.type
_entity_poly.pdbx_seq_one_letter_code
_entity_poly.pdbx_strand_id
1 'polypeptide(L)'
;MIDDEIEFNLEHAIVGKKELRVKDLFGRIFFSSIRLPERNLQQNIVLGELLRHVEAHLWDNEGLLANLRMNALEATVFLNCSLDEIASMVEQRILKPNRKPKPNMPLAVNDYLFYFGDIFCLWLAEFQTDEFNRSFYVSRW
;
A
#
# COMPACT_ATOMS: atom_id res chain seq x y z
N MET A 1 -12.09 -5.53 14.09
CA MET A 1 -12.70 -4.87 12.91
C MET A 1 -11.82 -4.95 11.68
N ILE A 2 -10.57 -4.45 11.72
CA ILE A 2 -9.63 -4.61 10.59
C ILE A 2 -9.29 -6.10 10.40
N ASP A 3 -8.95 -6.79 11.49
CA ASP A 3 -8.70 -8.24 11.49
C ASP A 3 -9.90 -9.03 10.99
N ASP A 4 -11.10 -8.74 11.48
CA ASP A 4 -12.33 -9.44 11.06
C ASP A 4 -12.58 -9.30 9.55
N GLU A 5 -12.33 -8.12 8.95
CA GLU A 5 -12.47 -7.92 7.50
C GLU A 5 -11.38 -8.68 6.72
N ILE A 6 -10.14 -8.66 7.21
CA ILE A 6 -9.04 -9.42 6.62
C ILE A 6 -9.32 -10.92 6.65
N GLU A 7 -9.73 -11.46 7.80
CA GLU A 7 -10.02 -12.88 7.99
C GLU A 7 -11.20 -13.31 7.11
N PHE A 8 -12.30 -12.56 7.16
CA PHE A 8 -13.47 -12.83 6.32
C PHE A 8 -13.11 -12.85 4.83
N ASN A 9 -12.38 -11.84 4.34
CA ASN A 9 -12.00 -11.77 2.92
C ASN A 9 -10.96 -12.84 2.55
N LEU A 10 -10.11 -13.25 3.49
CA LEU A 10 -9.14 -14.34 3.27
C LEU A 10 -9.84 -15.70 3.12
N GLU A 11 -10.85 -15.97 3.93
CA GLU A 11 -11.66 -17.19 3.85
C GLU A 11 -12.44 -17.30 2.53
N HIS A 12 -12.91 -16.14 2.02
CA HIS A 12 -13.71 -16.06 0.79
C HIS A 12 -12.86 -15.75 -0.46
N ALA A 13 -11.53 -15.77 -0.35
CA ALA A 13 -10.63 -15.48 -1.45
C ALA A 13 -10.71 -16.55 -2.56
N ILE A 14 -11.02 -16.10 -3.77
CA ILE A 14 -11.11 -16.97 -4.97
C ILE A 14 -9.72 -17.23 -5.57
N VAL A 15 -8.76 -16.35 -5.29
CA VAL A 15 -7.37 -16.44 -5.80
C VAL A 15 -6.46 -17.07 -4.75
N GLY A 16 -5.37 -17.71 -5.21
CA GLY A 16 -4.35 -18.23 -4.30
C GLY A 16 -3.65 -17.10 -3.53
N LYS A 17 -3.15 -17.41 -2.32
CA LYS A 17 -2.50 -16.43 -1.42
C LYS A 17 -1.42 -15.55 -2.09
N LYS A 18 -0.66 -16.10 -3.04
CA LYS A 18 0.40 -15.38 -3.79
C LYS A 18 -0.10 -14.35 -4.82
N GLU A 19 -1.38 -14.43 -5.18
CA GLU A 19 -2.03 -13.56 -6.16
C GLU A 19 -3.00 -12.57 -5.47
N LEU A 20 -3.11 -12.61 -4.13
CA LEU A 20 -3.95 -11.68 -3.37
C LEU A 20 -3.48 -10.23 -3.59
N ARG A 21 -4.45 -9.35 -3.78
CA ARG A 21 -4.23 -7.92 -3.98
C ARG A 21 -4.72 -7.17 -2.75
N VAL A 22 -4.21 -5.97 -2.52
CA VAL A 22 -4.69 -5.11 -1.43
C VAL A 22 -6.21 -4.92 -1.53
N LYS A 23 -6.71 -4.72 -2.76
CA LYS A 23 -8.14 -4.55 -2.99
C LYS A 23 -9.02 -5.73 -2.59
N ASP A 24 -8.45 -6.95 -2.58
CA ASP A 24 -9.19 -8.17 -2.28
C ASP A 24 -9.33 -8.39 -0.77
N LEU A 25 -8.35 -7.93 0.03
CA LEU A 25 -8.26 -8.26 1.45
C LEU A 25 -8.78 -7.15 2.38
N PHE A 26 -8.36 -5.91 2.17
CA PHE A 26 -8.80 -4.77 3.00
C PHE A 26 -8.97 -3.47 2.20
N GLY A 27 -9.06 -3.60 0.87
CA GLY A 27 -9.13 -2.47 -0.06
C GLY A 27 -10.27 -1.51 0.21
N ARG A 28 -11.42 -2.03 0.64
CA ARG A 28 -12.60 -1.22 0.93
C ARG A 28 -12.28 -0.20 2.03
N ILE A 29 -11.76 -0.65 3.17
CA ILE A 29 -11.36 0.25 4.26
C ILE A 29 -10.15 1.09 3.85
N PHE A 30 -9.16 0.51 3.19
CA PHE A 30 -7.94 1.22 2.80
C PHE A 30 -8.24 2.38 1.85
N PHE A 31 -8.76 2.11 0.66
CA PHE A 31 -8.92 3.15 -0.37
C PHE A 31 -10.01 4.18 -0.02
N SER A 32 -11.01 3.82 0.81
CA SER A 32 -12.01 4.79 1.28
C SER A 32 -11.50 5.71 2.39
N SER A 33 -10.46 5.29 3.14
CA SER A 33 -9.93 6.08 4.24
C SER A 33 -8.76 7.00 3.85
N ILE A 34 -8.16 6.83 2.67
CA ILE A 34 -6.98 7.62 2.26
C ILE A 34 -7.25 9.13 2.30
N ARG A 35 -8.41 9.62 1.85
CA ARG A 35 -8.72 11.07 1.83
C ARG A 35 -10.06 11.35 2.52
N LEU A 36 -10.02 11.75 3.80
CA LEU A 36 -11.21 12.05 4.61
C LEU A 36 -11.06 13.35 5.44
N PRO A 37 -11.20 14.55 4.86
CA PRO A 37 -11.16 14.89 3.43
C PRO A 37 -9.73 14.86 2.85
N GLU A 38 -8.72 14.87 3.72
CA GLU A 38 -7.30 14.85 3.37
C GLU A 38 -6.58 13.66 4.04
N ARG A 39 -5.26 13.55 3.81
CA ARG A 39 -4.38 12.51 4.37
C ARG A 39 -3.75 12.86 5.71
N ASN A 40 -4.08 14.02 6.28
CA ASN A 40 -3.47 14.49 7.52
C ASN A 40 -3.72 13.49 8.66
N LEU A 41 -2.68 12.81 9.14
CA LEU A 41 -2.81 11.70 10.09
C LEU A 41 -3.12 12.15 11.52
N GLN A 42 -3.01 13.46 11.81
CA GLN A 42 -3.50 14.02 13.07
C GLN A 42 -5.03 14.08 13.11
N GLN A 43 -5.68 14.25 11.95
CA GLN A 43 -7.15 14.40 11.83
C GLN A 43 -7.81 13.13 11.29
N ASN A 44 -7.18 12.48 10.31
CA ASN A 44 -7.65 11.25 9.68
C ASN A 44 -7.29 10.04 10.55
N ILE A 45 -8.02 9.91 11.66
CA ILE A 45 -7.84 8.84 12.66
C ILE A 45 -8.06 7.44 12.08
N VAL A 46 -8.90 7.33 11.03
CA VAL A 46 -9.20 6.04 10.39
C VAL A 46 -7.97 5.55 9.63
N LEU A 47 -7.38 6.42 8.79
CA LEU A 47 -6.15 6.10 8.08
C LEU A 47 -4.99 5.89 9.06
N GLY A 48 -4.88 6.73 10.11
CA GLY A 48 -3.84 6.61 11.14
C GLY A 48 -3.86 5.26 11.83
N GLU A 49 -5.02 4.80 12.32
CA GLU A 49 -5.13 3.49 12.98
C GLU A 49 -4.95 2.33 11.99
N LEU A 50 -5.39 2.48 10.74
CA LEU A 50 -5.15 1.49 9.70
C LEU A 50 -3.66 1.32 9.38
N LEU A 51 -2.92 2.42 9.22
CA LEU A 51 -1.47 2.37 8.96
C LEU A 51 -0.70 1.84 10.18
N ARG A 52 -1.12 2.20 11.39
CA ARG A 52 -0.58 1.61 12.62
C ARG A 52 -0.78 0.10 12.68
N HIS A 53 -1.99 -0.36 12.36
CA HIS A 53 -2.31 -1.78 12.32
C HIS A 53 -1.50 -2.53 11.25
N VAL A 54 -1.45 -1.98 10.03
CA VAL A 54 -0.64 -2.49 8.93
C VAL A 54 0.81 -2.61 9.34
N GLU A 55 1.39 -1.56 9.93
CA GLU A 55 2.80 -1.54 10.31
C GLU A 55 3.11 -2.61 11.37
N ALA A 56 2.23 -2.79 12.35
CA ALA A 56 2.39 -3.78 13.40
C ALA A 56 2.36 -5.23 12.88
N HIS A 57 1.60 -5.50 11.82
CA HIS A 57 1.39 -6.86 11.27
C HIS A 57 2.00 -7.06 9.88
N LEU A 58 2.80 -6.12 9.38
CA LEU A 58 3.26 -6.10 7.99
C LEU A 58 3.98 -7.40 7.59
N TRP A 59 4.77 -7.94 8.52
CA TRP A 59 5.62 -9.12 8.34
C TRP A 59 5.05 -10.40 8.96
N ASP A 60 3.88 -10.33 9.57
CA ASP A 60 3.23 -11.51 10.16
C ASP A 60 2.76 -12.47 9.06
N ASN A 61 2.56 -13.73 9.44
CA ASN A 61 2.06 -14.78 8.54
C ASN A 61 2.86 -14.90 7.24
N GLU A 62 4.19 -14.93 7.35
CA GLU A 62 5.13 -14.95 6.21
C GLU A 62 4.99 -13.71 5.30
N GLY A 63 4.67 -12.55 5.90
CA GLY A 63 4.46 -11.29 5.18
C GLY A 63 3.18 -11.29 4.37
N LEU A 64 2.08 -11.81 4.90
CA LEU A 64 0.79 -11.86 4.19
C LEU A 64 0.42 -10.47 3.67
N LEU A 65 0.46 -9.46 4.53
CA LEU A 65 0.13 -8.08 4.17
C LEU A 65 1.14 -7.48 3.19
N ALA A 66 2.43 -7.63 3.49
CA ALA A 66 3.47 -7.09 2.65
C ALA A 66 3.46 -7.65 1.21
N ASN A 67 3.15 -8.94 1.06
CA ASN A 67 3.13 -9.63 -0.23
C ASN A 67 1.84 -9.40 -1.03
N LEU A 68 0.89 -8.62 -0.51
CA LEU A 68 -0.29 -8.22 -1.28
C LEU A 68 0.14 -7.39 -2.47
N ARG A 69 -0.48 -7.64 -3.62
CA ARG A 69 -0.14 -6.91 -4.83
C ARG A 69 -0.90 -5.59 -4.92
N MET A 70 -0.23 -4.60 -5.49
CA MET A 70 -0.78 -3.31 -5.86
C MET A 70 -0.43 -2.98 -7.31
N ASN A 71 -1.34 -2.25 -7.96
CA ASN A 71 -1.06 -1.64 -9.26
C ASN A 71 -0.55 -0.20 -9.11
N ALA A 72 -0.17 0.44 -10.22
CA ALA A 72 0.39 1.78 -10.19
C ALA A 72 -0.63 2.85 -9.77
N LEU A 73 -1.92 2.70 -10.11
CA LEU A 73 -2.97 3.65 -9.67
C LEU A 73 -3.20 3.60 -8.16
N GLU A 74 -3.22 2.40 -7.59
CA GLU A 74 -3.38 2.22 -6.16
C GLU A 74 -2.16 2.80 -5.42
N ALA A 75 -0.95 2.62 -5.97
CA ALA A 75 0.28 3.19 -5.43
C ALA A 75 0.29 4.73 -5.48
N THR A 76 -0.12 5.35 -6.59
CA THR A 76 -0.17 6.82 -6.70
C THR A 76 -1.17 7.43 -5.71
N VAL A 77 -2.31 6.78 -5.50
CA VAL A 77 -3.31 7.22 -4.52
C VAL A 77 -2.73 7.17 -3.11
N PHE A 78 -1.98 6.13 -2.76
CA PHE A 78 -1.36 6.01 -1.45
C PHE A 78 -0.18 6.97 -1.24
N LEU A 79 0.77 7.00 -2.18
CA LEU A 79 1.98 7.84 -2.12
C LEU A 79 1.73 9.33 -2.38
N ASN A 80 0.53 9.68 -2.86
CA ASN A 80 0.18 11.03 -3.29
C ASN A 80 1.12 11.58 -4.38
N CYS A 81 1.46 10.74 -5.35
CA CYS A 81 2.32 11.09 -6.48
C CYS A 81 1.60 10.86 -7.82
N SER A 82 2.24 11.28 -8.91
CA SER A 82 1.82 11.02 -10.29
C SER A 82 2.29 9.65 -10.78
N LEU A 83 1.69 9.17 -11.88
CA LEU A 83 2.14 7.94 -12.54
C LEU A 83 3.55 8.09 -13.15
N ASP A 84 3.91 9.30 -13.59
CA ASP A 84 5.23 9.60 -14.13
C ASP A 84 6.32 9.47 -13.05
N GLU A 85 6.02 9.88 -11.82
CA GLU A 85 6.90 9.65 -10.68
C GLU A 85 7.07 8.16 -10.37
N ILE A 86 5.99 7.36 -10.41
CA ILE A 86 6.10 5.89 -10.28
C ILE A 86 6.98 5.30 -11.38
N ALA A 87 6.75 5.68 -12.63
CA ALA A 87 7.53 5.19 -13.76
C ALA A 87 9.02 5.54 -13.60
N SER A 88 9.31 6.78 -13.22
CA SER A 88 10.66 7.27 -12.95
C SER A 88 11.36 6.48 -11.82
N MET A 89 10.65 6.17 -10.72
CA MET A 89 11.20 5.34 -9.65
C MET A 89 11.49 3.90 -10.08
N VAL A 90 10.69 3.35 -10.99
CA VAL A 90 10.94 2.02 -11.58
C VAL A 90 12.17 2.04 -12.48
N GLU A 91 12.32 3.05 -13.32
CA GLU A 91 13.48 3.22 -14.20
C GLU A 91 14.78 3.39 -13.40
N GLN A 92 14.73 4.17 -12.32
CA GLN A 92 15.84 4.40 -11.41
C GLN A 92 16.12 3.23 -10.44
N ARG A 93 15.29 2.18 -10.47
CA ARG A 93 15.36 0.99 -9.59
C ARG A 93 15.18 1.29 -8.10
N ILE A 94 14.55 2.42 -7.78
CA ILE A 94 14.10 2.76 -6.42
C ILE A 94 12.92 1.83 -6.07
N LEU A 95 11.96 1.70 -6.98
CA LEU A 95 10.83 0.77 -6.87
C LEU A 95 11.05 -0.41 -7.82
N LYS A 96 11.02 -1.64 -7.29
CA LYS A 96 11.25 -2.86 -8.09
C LYS A 96 9.92 -3.57 -8.32
N PRO A 97 9.48 -3.76 -9.58
CA PRO A 97 8.30 -4.55 -9.86
C PRO A 97 8.58 -6.05 -9.65
N ASN A 98 7.58 -6.76 -9.11
CA ASN A 98 7.58 -8.17 -8.75
C ASN A 98 7.74 -9.08 -9.99
N ARG A 99 7.34 -8.57 -11.15
CA ARG A 99 7.54 -9.19 -12.46
C ARG A 99 8.32 -8.21 -13.32
N LYS A 100 9.33 -8.71 -14.03
CA LYS A 100 10.09 -7.88 -14.97
C LYS A 100 9.14 -7.32 -16.01
N PRO A 101 8.97 -5.98 -16.11
CA PRO A 101 8.25 -5.39 -17.22
C PRO A 101 8.98 -5.75 -18.52
N LYS A 102 8.24 -5.82 -19.63
CA LYS A 102 8.86 -6.03 -20.93
C LYS A 102 9.82 -4.86 -21.20
N PRO A 103 11.04 -5.13 -21.68
CA PRO A 103 11.98 -4.08 -22.03
C PRO A 103 11.36 -3.14 -23.06
N ASN A 104 11.57 -1.83 -22.90
CA ASN A 104 11.08 -0.77 -23.78
C ASN A 104 9.54 -0.70 -23.91
N MET A 105 8.78 -1.26 -22.96
CA MET A 105 7.34 -1.00 -22.87
C MET A 105 7.04 -0.05 -21.70
N PRO A 106 6.08 0.87 -21.87
CA PRO A 106 5.61 1.70 -20.77
C PRO A 106 5.04 0.80 -19.66
N LEU A 107 5.16 1.27 -18.41
CA LEU A 107 4.61 0.58 -17.25
C LEU A 107 3.10 0.37 -17.44
N ALA A 108 2.65 -0.88 -17.38
CA ALA A 108 1.23 -1.19 -17.43
C ALA A 108 0.56 -0.75 -16.12
N VAL A 109 -0.12 0.40 -16.17
CA VAL A 109 -0.67 1.10 -15.01
C VAL A 109 -1.66 0.26 -14.18
N ASN A 110 -2.39 -0.65 -14.83
CA ASN A 110 -3.38 -1.52 -14.21
C ASN A 110 -2.82 -2.87 -13.75
N ASP A 111 -1.60 -3.20 -14.14
CA ASP A 111 -0.99 -4.48 -13.76
C ASP A 111 -0.56 -4.42 -12.30
N TYR A 112 -0.84 -5.51 -11.57
CA TYR A 112 -0.50 -5.68 -10.16
C TYR A 112 0.97 -6.06 -10.00
N LEU A 113 1.85 -5.08 -10.24
CA LEU A 113 3.29 -5.25 -10.37
C LEU A 113 4.08 -4.99 -9.09
N PHE A 114 3.48 -4.42 -8.05
CA PHE A 114 4.20 -4.03 -6.84
C PHE A 114 3.70 -4.81 -5.63
N TYR A 115 4.58 -5.06 -4.67
CA TYR A 115 4.18 -5.52 -3.34
C TYR A 115 3.83 -4.33 -2.45
N PHE A 116 2.78 -4.48 -1.64
CA PHE A 116 2.36 -3.45 -0.70
C PHE A 116 3.46 -3.10 0.30
N GLY A 117 4.24 -4.09 0.76
CA GLY A 117 5.38 -3.86 1.64
C GLY A 117 6.42 -2.91 1.02
N ASP A 118 6.75 -3.08 -0.26
CA ASP A 118 7.69 -2.21 -0.96
C ASP A 118 7.15 -0.78 -1.05
N ILE A 119 5.86 -0.62 -1.38
CA ILE A 119 5.18 0.67 -1.46
C ILE A 119 5.09 1.34 -0.08
N PHE A 120 4.80 0.58 0.97
CA PHE A 120 4.72 1.08 2.34
C PHE A 120 6.10 1.55 2.84
N CYS A 121 7.16 0.77 2.60
CA CYS A 121 8.52 1.17 2.91
C CYS A 121 8.98 2.39 2.09
N LEU A 122 8.60 2.47 0.82
CA LEU A 122 8.88 3.63 -0.02
C LEU A 122 8.17 4.88 0.50
N TRP A 123 6.92 4.76 0.96
CA TRP A 123 6.23 5.86 1.61
C TRP A 123 6.99 6.36 2.83
N LEU A 124 7.42 5.43 3.70
CA LEU A 124 8.17 5.77 4.90
C LEU A 124 9.50 6.48 4.60
N ALA A 125 10.16 6.14 3.51
CA ALA A 125 11.46 6.69 3.13
C ALA A 125 11.38 8.04 2.42
N GLU A 126 10.46 8.19 1.45
CA GLU A 126 10.53 9.28 0.46
C GLU A 126 9.24 10.12 0.33
N PHE A 127 8.09 9.64 0.82
CA PHE A 127 6.78 10.32 0.61
C PHE A 127 6.09 10.77 1.90
N GLN A 128 6.83 10.87 3.01
CA GLN A 128 6.30 11.48 4.22
C GLN A 128 6.22 13.01 4.06
N THR A 129 5.12 13.60 4.48
CA THR A 129 4.97 15.06 4.57
C THR A 129 4.82 15.50 6.02
N ASP A 130 4.79 16.80 6.27
CA ASP A 130 4.48 17.40 7.57
C ASP A 130 3.15 16.93 8.16
N GLU A 131 2.17 16.59 7.32
CA GLU A 131 0.84 16.11 7.73
C GLU A 131 0.62 14.59 7.54
N PHE A 132 1.29 13.97 6.58
CA PHE A 132 1.18 12.54 6.23
C PHE A 132 2.49 11.81 6.57
N ASN A 133 2.76 11.67 7.87
CA ASN A 133 3.95 11.00 8.38
C ASN A 133 3.65 10.02 9.51
N ARG A 134 4.55 9.04 9.64
CA ARG A 134 4.48 7.97 10.65
C ARG A 134 4.42 8.48 12.10
N SER A 135 4.97 9.67 12.38
CA SER A 135 5.07 10.17 13.76
C SER A 135 3.72 10.47 14.43
N PHE A 136 2.65 10.60 13.65
CA PHE A 136 1.31 10.91 14.18
C PHE A 136 0.54 9.69 14.71
N TYR A 137 0.86 8.47 14.27
CA TYR A 137 0.18 7.25 14.76
C TYR A 137 1.09 6.34 15.57
N VAL A 138 2.41 6.54 15.51
CA VAL A 138 3.34 5.88 16.43
C VAL A 138 3.36 6.70 17.70
N SER A 139 2.81 6.14 18.78
CA SER A 139 2.76 6.79 20.08
C SER A 139 4.14 7.35 20.44
N ARG A 140 4.20 8.64 20.81
CA ARG A 140 5.36 9.19 21.50
C ARG A 140 5.42 8.51 22.86
N TRP A 141 6.12 7.40 22.93
CA TRP A 141 6.52 6.83 24.20
C TRP A 141 7.48 7.77 24.91
#